data_AF-A0A3B8QHY3-F1
#
_entry.id   AF-A0A3B8QHY3-F1
#
_cell.length_a   1.000
_cell.length_b   1.000
_cell.length_c   1.000
_cell.angle_alpha   90.00
_cell.angle_beta   90.00
_cell.angle_gamma   90.00
#
_symmetry.space_group_name_H-M   'P 1'
#
loop_
_entity.id
_entity.type
_entity.pdbx_description
1 polymer ?
#
loop_
_entity_poly.entity_id
_entity_poly.type
_entity_poly.pdbx_seq_one_letter_code
_entity_poly.pdbx_strand_id
1 'polypeptide(L)' 'MTPSQLVAHFRENQNNNKTLKSLFASQFLGKFSPEELEGLTKSISKELTRREEAVVQERIDYLTSLGYSVSK' A
#
# COMPACT_ATOMS: atom_id res chain seq x y z
N MET A 1 1.54 19.94 -6.33
CA MET A 1 1.07 19.04 -5.26
C MET A 1 2.21 18.13 -4.87
N THR A 2 2.57 18.07 -3.58
CA THR A 2 3.59 17.15 -3.06
C THR A 2 3.00 15.77 -2.78
N PRO A 3 3.82 14.71 -2.66
CA PRO A 3 3.33 13.39 -2.26
C PRO A 3 2.53 13.41 -0.95
N SER A 4 2.97 14.19 0.04
CA SER A 4 2.27 14.32 1.32
C SER A 4 0.90 14.99 1.18
N GLN A 5 0.80 16.02 0.33
CA GLN A 5 -0.47 16.68 0.03
C GLN A 5 -1.44 15.72 -0.67
N LEU A 6 -0.94 14.92 -1.63
CA LEU A 6 -1.75 13.90 -2.30
C LEU A 6 -2.27 12.86 -1.29
N VAL A 7 -1.41 12.33 -0.43
CA VAL A 7 -1.80 11.36 0.60
C VAL A 7 -2.82 11.94 1.57
N ALA A 8 -2.66 13.20 1.99
CA ALA A 8 -3.63 13.89 2.85
C ALA A 8 -5.01 13.95 2.18
N HIS A 9 -5.07 14.36 0.91
CA HIS A 9 -6.31 14.38 0.14
C HIS A 9 -6.97 13.00 0.02
N PHE A 10 -6.19 11.93 -0.18
CA PHE A 10 -6.72 10.56 -0.17
C PHE A 10 -7.29 10.18 1.21
N ARG A 11 -6.58 10.50 2.30
CA ARG A 11 -7.00 10.17 3.68
C ARG A 11 -8.31 10.85 4.05
N GLU A 12 -8.47 12.13 3.70
CA GLU A 12 -9.72 12.89 3.94
C GLU A 12 -10.92 12.30 3.19
N ASN A 13 -10.67 11.62 2.09
CA ASN A 13 -11.67 11.01 1.22
C ASN A 13 -11.84 9.49 1.44
N GLN A 14 -11.27 8.94 2.53
CA GLN A 14 -11.56 7.57 2.97
C GLN A 14 -12.82 7.52 3.83
N ASN A 15 -13.49 6.36 3.81
CA ASN A 15 -14.53 6.00 4.77
C ASN A 15 -13.94 5.21 5.96
N ASN A 16 -14.80 4.77 6.89
CA ASN A 16 -14.36 4.03 8.08
C ASN A 16 -13.67 2.70 7.77
N ASN A 17 -13.94 2.10 6.60
CA ASN A 17 -13.31 0.87 6.12
C ASN A 17 -12.00 1.14 5.37
N LYS A 18 -11.48 2.39 5.40
CA LYS A 18 -10.26 2.84 4.70
C LYS A 18 -10.31 2.73 3.18
N THR A 19 -11.47 2.44 2.59
CA THR A 19 -11.70 2.57 1.14
C THR A 19 -12.13 4.00 0.79
N LEU A 20 -12.02 4.38 -0.48
CA LEU A 20 -12.45 5.72 -0.93
C LEU A 20 -13.98 5.87 -0.83
N LYS A 21 -14.43 7.06 -0.45
CA LYS A 21 -15.84 7.47 -0.55
C LYS A 21 -16.30 7.34 -2.00
N SER A 22 -17.51 6.81 -2.21
CA SER A 22 -18.03 6.49 -3.55
C SER A 22 -17.94 7.67 -4.54
N LEU A 23 -18.34 8.88 -4.11
CA LEU A 23 -18.27 10.08 -4.94
C LEU A 23 -16.83 10.45 -5.33
N PHE A 24 -15.89 10.37 -4.38
CA PHE A 24 -14.49 10.67 -4.66
C PHE A 24 -13.89 9.62 -5.60
N ALA A 25 -14.19 8.33 -5.38
CA ALA A 25 -13.74 7.26 -6.26
C ALA A 25 -14.23 7.45 -7.70
N SER A 26 -15.50 7.76 -7.93
CA SER A 26 -16.03 7.96 -9.29
C SER A 26 -15.43 9.19 -9.97
N GLN A 27 -15.24 10.29 -9.24
CA GLN A 27 -14.65 11.52 -9.80
C GLN A 27 -13.15 11.42 -10.03
N PHE A 28 -12.42 10.67 -9.20
CA PHE A 28 -10.97 10.55 -9.25
C PHE A 28 -10.52 9.34 -10.06
N LEU A 29 -10.90 8.12 -9.63
CA LEU A 29 -10.52 6.88 -10.34
C LEU A 29 -11.17 6.79 -11.72
N GLY A 30 -12.36 7.39 -11.90
CA GLY A 30 -13.02 7.45 -13.21
C GLY A 30 -12.33 8.34 -14.25
N LYS A 31 -11.22 9.01 -13.91
CA LYS A 31 -10.39 9.77 -14.87
C LYS A 31 -9.29 8.95 -15.52
N PHE A 32 -8.99 7.78 -14.96
CA PHE A 32 -7.97 6.88 -15.49
C PHE A 32 -8.57 5.92 -16.52
N SER A 33 -7.76 5.49 -17.48
CA SER A 33 -8.12 4.39 -18.36
C SER A 33 -8.11 3.05 -17.59
N PRO A 34 -8.74 1.99 -18.14
CA PRO A 34 -8.66 0.65 -17.55
C PRO A 34 -7.21 0.17 -17.35
N GLU A 35 -6.33 0.39 -18.33
CA GLU A 35 -4.92 -0.02 -18.30
C GLU A 35 -4.14 0.71 -17.21
N GLU A 36 -4.43 2.00 -17.00
CA GLU A 36 -3.83 2.78 -15.92
C GLU A 36 -4.29 2.29 -14.54
N LEU A 37 -5.57 1.96 -14.37
CA LEU A 37 -6.10 1.40 -13.13
C LEU A 37 -5.48 0.02 -12.83
N GLU A 38 -5.30 -0.82 -13.84
CA GLU A 38 -4.58 -2.09 -13.71
C GLU A 38 -3.10 -1.87 -13.35
N GLY A 39 -2.44 -0.89 -13.96
CA GLY A 39 -1.07 -0.52 -13.65
C GLY A 39 -0.90 -0.02 -12.21
N LEU A 40 -1.84 0.79 -11.73
CA LEU A 40 -1.90 1.24 -10.34
C LEU A 40 -2.09 0.05 -9.38
N THR A 41 -2.98 -0.87 -9.72
CA THR A 41 -3.21 -2.09 -8.93
C THR A 41 -1.93 -2.91 -8.80
N LYS A 42 -1.21 -3.15 -9.91
CA LYS A 42 0.09 -3.88 -9.90
C LYS A 42 1.13 -3.17 -9.03
N SER A 43 1.19 -1.84 -9.10
CA SER A 43 2.13 -1.04 -8.30
C SER A 43 1.83 -1.12 -6.80
N ILE A 44 0.54 -1.05 -6.43
CA ILE A 44 0.08 -1.22 -5.05
C ILE A 44 0.42 -2.61 -4.53
N SER A 45 0.14 -3.67 -5.31
CA SER A 45 0.46 -5.05 -4.91
C SER A 45 1.95 -5.25 -4.64
N LYS A 46 2.83 -4.71 -5.50
CA LYS A 46 4.29 -4.78 -5.29
C LYS A 46 4.73 -4.10 -3.99
N GLU A 47 4.17 -2.93 -3.69
CA GLU A 47 4.49 -2.21 -2.45
C GLU A 47 4.00 -2.97 -1.20
N LEU A 48 2.84 -3.63 -1.26
CA LEU A 48 2.36 -4.46 -0.17
C LEU A 48 3.29 -5.65 0.07
N THR A 49 3.66 -6.39 -0.98
CA THR A 49 4.61 -7.50 -0.88
C THR A 49 5.95 -7.05 -0.29
N ARG A 50 6.50 -5.91 -0.75
CA ARG A 50 7.75 -5.36 -0.21
C ARG A 50 7.67 -5.07 1.29
N ARG A 51 6.52 -4.60 1.79
CA ARG A 51 6.31 -4.35 3.22
C ARG A 51 6.20 -5.63 4.02
N GLU A 52 5.52 -6.64 3.48
CA GLU A 52 5.44 -7.97 4.10
C GLU A 52 6.83 -8.60 4.22
N GLU A 53 7.64 -8.55 3.15
CA GLU A 53 9.03 -9.01 3.15
C GLU A 53 9.88 -8.27 4.19
N ALA A 54 9.72 -6.96 4.31
CA ALA A 54 10.42 -6.16 5.32
C ALA A 54 10.07 -6.60 6.75
N VAL A 55 8.79 -6.89 7.02
CA VAL A 55 8.34 -7.42 8.32
C VAL A 55 8.93 -8.81 8.57
N VAL A 56 8.93 -9.69 7.57
CA VAL A 56 9.55 -11.02 7.69
C VAL A 56 11.04 -10.88 8.03
N GLN A 57 11.76 -10.00 7.33
CA GLN A 57 13.18 -9.78 7.58
C GLN A 57 13.42 -9.24 9.00
N GLU A 58 12.62 -8.28 9.47
CA GLU A 58 12.69 -7.77 10.84
C GLU A 58 12.53 -8.89 11.88
N ARG A 59 11.62 -9.84 11.63
CA ARG A 59 11.42 -11.01 12.50
C ARG A 59 12.58 -11.98 12.45
N ILE A 60 13.16 -12.22 11.26
CA ILE A 60 14.37 -13.04 11.11
C ILE A 60 15.51 -12.42 11.91
N ASP A 61 15.77 -11.12 11.71
CA ASP A 61 16.83 -10.39 12.38
C ASP A 61 16.68 -10.46 13.92
N TYR A 62 15.45 -10.30 14.41
CA TYR A 62 15.14 -10.47 15.83
C TYR A 62 15.47 -11.88 16.33
N LEU A 63 15.03 -12.94 15.64
CA LEU A 63 15.31 -14.32 16.04
C LEU A 63 16.80 -14.66 15.97
N THR A 64 17.50 -14.19 14.93
CA THR A 64 18.95 -14.35 14.79
C THR A 64 19.70 -13.63 15.92
N SER A 65 19.24 -12.45 16.35
CA SER A 65 19.82 -11.73 17.50
C SER A 65 19.72 -12.52 18.83
N LEU A 66 18.73 -13.42 18.92
CA LEU A 66 18.54 -14.32 20.06
C LEU A 66 19.27 -15.67 19.90
N GLY A 67 20.02 -15.86 18.81
CA GLY A 67 20.78 -17.08 18.54
C GLY A 67 19.99 -18.21 17.87
N TYR A 68 18.75 -17.95 17.43
CA TYR A 68 17.99 -18.93 16.64
C TYR A 68 18.44 -18.93 15.18
N SER A 69 18.54 -20.12 14.59
CA SER A 69 18.73 -20.29 13.14
C SER A 69 17.36 -20.38 12.46
N VAL A 70 17.12 -19.52 11.48
CA VAL A 70 15.87 -19.50 10.70
C VAL A 70 16.14 -20.03 9.31
N SER A 71 15.39 -21.05 8.88
CA SER A 71 15.41 -21.60 7.52
C SER A 71 14.07 -21.39 6.84
N LYS A 72 14.10 -21.18 5.52
CA LYS A 72 12.91 -21.03 4.67
C LYS A 72 12.18 -22.34 4.46
#